data_AF-A0A258KR33-F1
#
_entry.id   AF-A0A258KR33-F1
#
_cell.length_a   1.000
_cell.length_b   1.000
_cell.length_c   1.000
_cell.angle_alpha   90.00
_cell.angle_beta   90.00
_cell.angle_gamma   90.00
#
_symmetry.space_group_name_H-M   'P 1'
#
loop_
_entity.id
_entity.type
_entity.pdbx_description
1 polymer ?
#
loop_
_entity_poly.entity_id
_entity_poly.type
_entity_poly.pdbx_seq_one_letter_code
_entity_poly.pdbx_strand_id
1 'polypeptide(L)' 'HRGIAARGFVRTFVLAEGIEVTAATLEHGLLHIDLARPRPERLVKRIPIRSMA' A
#
# COMPACT_ATOMS: atom_id res chain seq x y z
N HIS A 1 -33.99 -18.64 -9.38
CA HIS A 1 -33.28 -17.90 -8.32
C HIS A 1 -32.96 -16.49 -8.81
N ARG A 2 -33.95 -15.60 -8.76
CA ARG A 2 -33.74 -14.15 -8.85
C ARG A 2 -33.73 -13.65 -7.42
N GLY A 3 -32.56 -13.43 -6.83
CA GLY A 3 -32.46 -12.96 -5.46
C GLY A 3 -31.03 -12.53 -5.16
N ILE A 4 -30.84 -11.24 -4.89
CA ILE A 4 -29.57 -10.54 -4.72
C ILE A 4 -28.81 -10.37 -6.04
N ALA A 5 -29.37 -9.54 -6.94
CA ALA A 5 -28.53 -8.83 -7.89
C ALA A 5 -27.37 -8.18 -7.11
N ALA A 6 -26.14 -8.36 -7.60
CA ALA A 6 -24.91 -7.89 -6.98
C ALA A 6 -25.07 -6.44 -6.49
N ARG A 7 -25.30 -6.25 -5.18
CA ARG A 7 -25.16 -4.93 -4.60
C ARG A 7 -23.67 -4.64 -4.62
N GLY A 8 -23.27 -3.56 -5.27
CA GLY A 8 -21.90 -3.07 -5.15
C GLY A 8 -21.57 -2.89 -3.67
N PHE A 9 -20.46 -3.48 -3.23
CA PHE A 9 -19.96 -3.28 -1.88
C PHE A 9 -18.69 -2.45 -1.98
N VAL A 10 -18.57 -1.48 -1.07
CA VAL A 10 -17.33 -0.73 -0.87
C VAL A 10 -16.77 -1.14 0.49
N ARG A 11 -15.46 -1.35 0.53
CA ARG A 11 -14.70 -1.59 1.77
C ARG A 11 -13.49 -0.67 1.74
N THR A 12 -13.27 0.02 2.85
CA THR A 12 -12.12 0.88 3.06
C THR A 12 -11.24 0.22 4.11
N PHE A 13 -9.95 0.15 3.85
CA PHE A 13 -8.96 -0.45 4.75
C PHE A 13 -7.96 0.64 5.15
N VAL A 14 -7.56 0.63 6.41
CA VAL A 14 -6.45 1.47 6.89
C VAL A 14 -5.20 0.61 6.86
N LEU A 15 -4.17 1.07 6.15
CA LEU A 15 -2.87 0.43 6.13
C LEU A 15 -1.95 1.09 7.17
N ALA A 16 -1.03 0.31 7.71
CA ALA A 16 0.04 0.86 8.53
C ALA A 16 0.97 1.73 7.67
N GLU A 17 1.68 2.65 8.31
CA GLU A 17 2.67 3.50 7.65
C GLU A 17 3.76 2.66 6.95
N GLY A 18 4.15 3.09 5.75
CA GLY A 18 5.16 2.42 4.93
C GLY A 18 4.72 1.09 4.30
N ILE A 19 3.43 0.75 4.38
CA ILE A 19 2.85 -0.37 3.64
C ILE A 19 2.31 0.14 2.30
N GLU A 20 2.69 -0.56 1.23
CA GLU A 20 2.23 -0.32 -0.14
C GLU A 20 1.40 -1.52 -0.64
N VAL A 21 0.38 -1.23 -1.45
CA VAL A 21 -0.40 -2.26 -2.16
C VAL A 21 0.32 -2.59 -3.46
N THR A 22 0.65 -3.85 -3.68
CA THR A 22 1.35 -4.30 -4.90
C THR A 22 0.43 -5.01 -5.88
N ALA A 23 -0.63 -5.66 -5.40
CA ALA A 23 -1.67 -6.25 -6.23
C ALA A 23 -3.01 -6.38 -5.47
N ALA A 24 -4.10 -6.51 -6.23
CA ALA A 24 -5.42 -6.83 -5.70
C ALA A 24 -6.15 -7.74 -6.69
N THR A 25 -6.61 -8.90 -6.22
CA THR A 25 -7.29 -9.90 -7.04
C THR A 25 -8.60 -10.34 -6.38
N LEU A 26 -9.64 -10.54 -7.18
CA LEU A 26 -10.96 -11.00 -6.73
C LEU A 26 -11.30 -12.30 -7.44
N GLU A 27 -11.21 -13.41 -6.72
CA GLU A 27 -11.46 -14.75 -7.28
C GLU A 27 -12.39 -15.53 -6.34
N HIS A 28 -13.38 -16.22 -6.90
CA HIS A 28 -14.38 -16.99 -6.14
C HIS A 28 -15.07 -16.22 -5.00
N GLY A 29 -15.18 -14.89 -5.14
CA GLY A 29 -15.79 -14.01 -4.12
C GLY A 29 -14.86 -13.60 -2.99
N LEU A 30 -13.56 -13.90 -3.08
CA LEU A 30 -12.54 -13.54 -2.10
C LEU A 30 -11.62 -12.46 -2.68
N LEU A 31 -11.49 -11.36 -1.94
CA LEU A 31 -10.56 -10.28 -2.26
C LEU A 31 -9.21 -10.58 -1.60
N HIS A 32 -8.18 -10.82 -2.40
CA HIS A 32 -6.79 -10.89 -1.97
C HIS A 32 -6.10 -9.55 -2.26
N ILE A 33 -5.40 -9.01 -1.27
CA ILE A 33 -4.64 -7.76 -1.37
C ILE A 33 -3.20 -8.06 -0.99
N ASP A 34 -2.29 -7.95 -1.94
CA ASP A 34 -0.86 -8.12 -1.71
C ASP A 34 -0.28 -6.82 -1.17
N LEU A 35 0.41 -6.93 -0.04
CA LEU A 35 1.01 -5.81 0.68
C LEU A 35 2.53 -5.98 0.76
N ALA A 36 3.26 -4.92 0.47
CA ALA A 36 4.70 -4.86 0.66
C ALA A 36 5.06 -3.76 1.67
N ARG A 37 6.17 -3.96 2.38
CA ARG A 37 6.86 -2.90 3.11
C ARG A 37 8.19 -2.64 2.41
N PRO A 38 8.27 -1.67 1.49
CA PRO A 38 9.54 -1.32 0.88
C PRO A 38 10.53 -0.89 1.96
N ARG A 39 11.79 -1.31 1.81
CA ARG A 39 12.84 -0.73 2.63
C ARG A 39 13.08 0.71 2.14
N PRO A 40 13.17 1.69 3.05
CA PRO A 40 13.52 3.04 2.63
C PRO A 40 14.87 3.02 1.91
N GLU A 41 14.94 3.75 0.80
CA GLU A 41 16.19 3.85 0.05
C GLU A 41 17.23 4.56 0.91
N ARG A 42 18.40 3.93 1.08
CA ARG A 42 19.45 4.45 1.95
C ARG A 42 20.24 5.53 1.21
N LEU A 43 19.70 6.74 1.19
CA LEU A 43 20.33 7.87 0.54
C LEU A 43 21.43 8.46 1.45
N VAL A 44 22.67 7.98 1.27
CA VAL A 44 23.83 8.50 2.00
C VAL A 44 24.25 9.81 1.37
N LYS A 45 24.07 10.93 2.09
CA LYS A 45 24.58 12.24 1.69
C LYS A 45 25.73 12.66 2.59
N ARG A 46 26.84 13.10 2.00
CA ARG A 46 27.89 13.84 2.73
C ARG A 46 27.47 15.30 2.80
N ILE A 47 27.23 15.79 4.01
CA ILE A 47 26.94 17.20 4.26
C ILE A 47 28.26 17.89 4.65
N PRO A 48 28.82 18.78 3.82
CA PRO A 48 30.02 19.53 4.19
C PRO A 48 29.68 20.56 5.26
N ILE A 49 30.44 20.56 6.36
CA ILE A 49 30.39 21.61 7.39
C ILE A 49 31.23 22.78 6.88
N ARG A 50 30.63 23.97 6.79
CA ARG A 50 31.32 25.22 6.43
C ARG A 50 31.44 26.09 7.68
N SER A 51 32.63 26.63 7.96
CA SER A 51 32.80 27.73 8.91
C SER A 51 32.84 29.05 8.15
N MET A 52 32.23 30.11 8.69
CA MET A 52 32.46 31.47 8.20
C MET A 52 33.77 31.99 8.78
N ALA A 53 34.60 32.57 7.93
CA ALA A 53 35.74 33.40 8.32
C ALA A 53 35.29 34.85 8.49
#